data_AF-A0A0S8IM12-F1
#
_entry.id   AF-A0A0S8IM12-F1
#
_cell.length_a   1.000
_cell.length_b   1.000
_cell.length_c   1.000
_cell.angle_alpha   90.00
_cell.angle_beta   90.00
_cell.angle_gamma   90.00
#
_symmetry.space_group_name_H-M   'P 1'
#
loop_
_entity.id
_entity.type
_entity.pdbx_description
1 polymer ?
#
loop_
_entity_poly.entity_id
_entity_poly.type
_entity_poly.pdbx_seq_one_letter_code
_entity_poly.pdbx_strand_id
1 'polypeptide(L)'
;MSDQQLGQFDRDVPADPRDLEPEQEGFTGRTSLVILYGAFILMPANIYLLLVAGQSLITPIHFIALILWVEMCKFSRKPLTTAEAFIVYSISGVAAGQLLFYLYAIHPAYFRRAEIATTAFKTIEVVPWKDVPAEAWFPVSGLMGAGRSLLLVQMGATQRVYESVLGATKVVPFSELAPTWWAPPKHVVDVTPHSFLHAEWLVPVGIGILVWICHVMADVSLGIVCRELFVKQEKLPFPFAHPTADACIALTQERPEFRRIFTITGLLGTIWGLIIYWPVAVGKKIVNYPIPWADFNAKIHTVGWLRGANAGIATDILAFTGGFIVPFRTICSMLIGGLAIQVIGNVIAVETGVFRRFVTGMSIR
;
A
#
# COMPACT_ATOMS: atom_id res chain seq x y z
N MET A 1 21.67 15.91 -9.37
CA MET A 1 21.82 17.14 -10.18
C MET A 1 23.06 17.85 -9.70
N SER A 2 24.03 18.08 -10.58
CA SER A 2 25.18 18.95 -10.28
C SER A 2 24.71 20.41 -10.28
N ASP A 3 25.39 21.29 -9.54
CA ASP A 3 25.10 22.74 -9.46
C ASP A 3 25.00 23.41 -10.84
N GLN A 4 25.65 22.84 -11.86
CA GLN A 4 25.55 23.28 -13.25
C GLN A 4 24.13 23.14 -13.84
N GLN A 5 23.37 22.11 -13.50
CA GLN A 5 22.01 21.93 -14.01
C GLN A 5 20.99 22.86 -13.33
N LEU A 6 21.19 23.15 -12.04
CA LEU A 6 20.39 24.14 -11.29
C LEU A 6 20.60 25.56 -11.85
N GLY A 7 21.85 25.94 -12.13
CA GLY A 7 22.16 27.24 -12.74
C GLY A 7 21.80 27.36 -14.24
N GLN A 8 21.36 26.27 -14.86
CA GLN A 8 20.84 26.27 -16.24
C GLN A 8 19.32 26.40 -16.23
N PHE A 9 18.64 25.74 -15.30
CA PHE A 9 17.19 25.87 -15.08
C PHE A 9 16.78 27.31 -14.70
N ASP A 10 17.54 27.98 -13.83
CA ASP A 10 17.30 29.38 -13.43
C ASP A 10 17.50 30.38 -14.60
N ARG A 11 18.14 29.95 -15.70
CA ARG A 11 18.31 30.75 -16.92
C ARG A 11 17.23 30.51 -17.97
N ASP A 12 16.62 29.32 -17.96
CA ASP A 12 15.63 28.91 -18.96
C ASP A 12 14.19 29.26 -18.54
N VAL A 13 13.95 29.56 -17.25
CA VAL A 13 12.67 30.10 -16.77
C VAL A 13 12.66 31.62 -16.95
N PRO A 14 11.73 32.18 -17.75
CA PRO A 14 11.63 33.63 -17.92
C PRO A 14 11.46 34.33 -16.57
N ALA A 15 12.22 35.40 -16.35
CA ALA A 15 12.21 36.15 -15.08
C ALA A 15 10.85 36.83 -14.81
N ASP A 16 10.06 37.09 -15.85
CA ASP A 16 8.70 37.61 -15.76
C ASP A 16 7.68 36.49 -16.05
N PRO A 17 6.72 36.21 -15.14
CA PRO A 17 5.65 35.24 -15.38
C PRO A 17 4.81 35.51 -16.64
N ARG A 18 4.86 36.74 -17.19
CA ARG A 18 4.17 37.12 -18.43
C ARG A 18 4.87 36.67 -19.71
N ASP A 19 6.14 36.30 -19.60
CA ASP A 19 6.96 35.79 -20.71
C ASP A 19 6.87 34.26 -20.84
N LEU A 20 6.12 33.60 -19.95
CA LEU A 20 5.79 32.19 -20.07
C LEU A 20 4.86 31.97 -21.27
N GLU A 21 5.07 30.89 -22.01
CA GLU A 21 4.12 30.51 -23.05
C GLU A 21 2.71 30.37 -22.45
N PRO A 22 1.66 30.80 -23.17
CA PRO A 22 0.30 30.75 -22.68
C PRO A 22 -0.07 29.33 -22.24
N GLU A 23 -0.65 29.21 -21.05
CA GLU A 23 -1.04 27.92 -20.46
C GLU A 23 -1.92 27.14 -21.43
N GLN A 24 -1.41 25.98 -21.88
CA GLN A 24 -2.17 25.10 -22.76
C GLN A 24 -3.17 24.29 -21.93
N GLU A 25 -4.43 24.31 -22.33
CA GLU A 25 -5.47 23.50 -21.71
C GLU A 25 -5.19 22.01 -21.95
N GLY A 26 -4.87 21.27 -20.88
CA GLY A 26 -4.57 19.83 -20.96
C GLY A 26 -5.79 18.93 -20.73
N PHE A 27 -6.84 19.45 -20.08
CA PHE A 27 -8.07 18.69 -19.85
C PHE A 27 -9.04 18.93 -21.01
N THR A 28 -9.12 17.96 -21.92
CA THR A 28 -9.95 18.02 -23.10
C THR A 28 -10.90 16.82 -23.11
N GLY A 29 -11.94 16.85 -23.96
CA GLY A 29 -12.82 15.68 -24.13
C GLY A 29 -12.11 14.40 -24.60
N ARG A 30 -10.84 14.51 -25.05
CA ARG A 30 -10.00 13.36 -25.41
C ARG A 30 -9.28 12.78 -24.21
N THR A 31 -8.85 13.62 -23.27
CA THR A 31 -8.16 13.19 -22.05
C THR A 31 -9.15 12.73 -20.98
N SER A 32 -10.41 13.18 -21.01
CA SER A 32 -11.46 12.70 -20.10
C SER A 32 -11.76 11.20 -20.24
N LEU A 33 -11.63 10.64 -21.44
CA LEU A 33 -11.84 9.20 -21.71
C LEU A 33 -10.80 8.30 -21.00
N VAL A 34 -9.64 8.86 -20.64
CA VAL A 34 -8.63 8.14 -19.84
C VAL A 34 -9.17 7.78 -18.46
N ILE A 35 -10.07 8.58 -17.90
CA ILE A 35 -10.70 8.29 -16.60
C ILE A 35 -11.48 6.97 -16.69
N LEU A 36 -12.25 6.78 -17.77
CA LEU A 36 -13.03 5.56 -17.99
C LEU A 36 -12.11 4.36 -18.21
N TYR A 37 -11.04 4.54 -18.98
CA TYR A 37 -10.02 3.51 -19.17
C TYR A 37 -9.36 3.10 -17.84
N GLY A 38 -8.99 4.09 -17.03
CA GLY A 38 -8.45 3.88 -15.68
C GLY A 38 -9.41 3.11 -14.79
N ALA A 39 -10.67 3.50 -14.74
CA ALA A 39 -11.69 2.90 -13.88
C ALA A 39 -12.11 1.49 -14.31
N PHE A 40 -12.30 1.23 -15.60
CA PHE A 40 -12.85 -0.06 -16.08
C PHE A 40 -11.80 -1.10 -16.44
N ILE A 41 -10.57 -0.69 -16.77
CA ILE A 41 -9.54 -1.62 -17.24
C ILE A 41 -8.37 -1.69 -16.26
N LEU A 42 -7.78 -0.54 -15.91
CA LEU A 42 -6.58 -0.51 -15.10
C LEU A 42 -6.85 -0.76 -13.60
N MET A 43 -7.96 -0.24 -13.06
CA MET A 43 -8.33 -0.47 -11.66
C MET A 43 -8.59 -1.95 -11.36
N PRO A 44 -9.39 -2.71 -12.14
CA PRO A 44 -9.54 -4.14 -11.92
C PRO A 44 -8.23 -4.91 -12.05
N ALA A 45 -7.37 -4.55 -13.00
CA ALA A 45 -6.05 -5.16 -13.16
C ALA A 45 -5.14 -4.90 -11.94
N ASN A 46 -5.17 -3.67 -11.40
CA ASN A 46 -4.44 -3.30 -10.20
C ASN A 46 -4.95 -4.08 -8.98
N ILE A 47 -6.27 -4.17 -8.79
CA ILE A 47 -6.90 -4.95 -7.71
C ILE A 47 -6.52 -6.43 -7.81
N TYR A 48 -6.55 -7.00 -9.02
CA TYR A 48 -6.18 -8.39 -9.26
C TYR A 48 -4.73 -8.66 -8.86
N LEU A 49 -3.78 -7.82 -9.29
CA LEU A 49 -2.37 -7.99 -8.91
C LEU A 49 -2.13 -7.76 -7.42
N LEU A 50 -2.88 -6.86 -6.79
CA LEU A 50 -2.81 -6.67 -5.35
C LEU A 50 -3.28 -7.91 -4.58
N LEU A 51 -4.33 -8.58 -5.06
CA LEU A 51 -4.83 -9.83 -4.46
C LEU A 51 -3.93 -11.03 -4.72
N VAL A 52 -3.40 -11.16 -5.94
CA VAL A 52 -2.65 -12.35 -6.37
C VAL A 52 -1.17 -12.26 -6.00
N ALA A 53 -0.56 -11.09 -6.16
CA ALA A 53 0.88 -10.89 -5.98
C ALA A 53 1.22 -9.98 -4.80
N GLY A 54 0.23 -9.36 -4.13
CA GLY A 54 0.49 -8.39 -3.07
C GLY A 54 1.21 -7.14 -3.58
N GLN A 55 1.11 -6.83 -4.87
CA GLN A 55 1.79 -5.69 -5.50
C GLN A 55 0.79 -4.72 -6.12
N SER A 56 1.19 -3.46 -6.15
CA SER A 56 0.41 -2.38 -6.73
C SER A 56 1.01 -1.94 -8.07
N LEU A 57 0.14 -1.76 -9.07
CA LEU A 57 0.50 -1.22 -10.38
C LEU A 57 0.44 0.31 -10.46
N ILE A 58 0.26 1.02 -9.33
CA ILE A 58 0.05 2.48 -9.35
C ILE A 58 1.14 3.18 -10.17
N THR A 59 2.43 2.94 -9.89
CA THR A 59 3.52 3.61 -10.63
C THR A 59 3.54 3.24 -12.12
N PRO A 60 3.52 1.96 -12.53
CA PRO A 60 3.46 1.57 -13.94
C PRO A 60 2.24 2.10 -14.71
N ILE A 61 1.08 2.18 -14.06
CA ILE A 61 -0.19 2.57 -14.71
C ILE A 61 -0.07 3.91 -15.44
N HIS A 62 0.58 4.90 -14.82
CA HIS A 62 0.71 6.23 -15.39
C HIS A 62 1.39 6.19 -16.77
N PHE A 63 2.44 5.38 -16.89
CA PHE A 63 3.18 5.21 -18.13
C PHE A 63 2.41 4.35 -19.13
N ILE A 64 1.78 3.26 -18.69
CA ILE A 64 0.98 2.39 -19.57
C ILE A 64 -0.14 3.19 -20.24
N ALA A 65 -0.89 3.97 -19.44
CA ALA A 65 -1.96 4.82 -19.96
C ALA A 65 -1.41 5.89 -20.91
N LEU A 66 -0.33 6.58 -20.52
CA LEU A 66 0.29 7.62 -21.34
C LEU A 66 0.73 7.08 -22.71
N ILE A 67 1.47 5.97 -22.74
CA ILE A 67 1.97 5.35 -23.97
C ILE A 67 0.80 4.95 -24.87
N LEU A 68 -0.18 4.25 -24.31
CA LEU A 68 -1.35 3.79 -25.06
C LEU A 68 -2.12 4.96 -25.67
N TRP A 69 -2.37 6.02 -24.90
CA TRP A 69 -3.11 7.19 -25.38
C TRP A 69 -2.35 7.96 -26.45
N VAL A 70 -1.04 8.14 -26.25
CA VAL A 70 -0.15 8.76 -27.24
C VAL A 70 -0.19 8.02 -28.56
N GLU A 71 -0.04 6.71 -28.55
CA GLU A 71 -0.07 5.90 -29.78
C GLU A 71 -1.45 5.88 -30.44
N MET A 72 -2.54 5.82 -29.66
CA MET A 72 -3.91 5.90 -30.18
C MET A 72 -4.21 7.24 -30.85
N CYS A 73 -3.75 8.36 -30.27
CA CYS A 73 -3.94 9.69 -30.84
C CYS A 73 -3.04 9.93 -32.07
N LYS A 74 -1.82 9.37 -32.09
CA LYS A 74 -0.96 9.32 -33.29
C LYS A 74 -1.65 8.57 -34.43
N PHE A 75 -2.24 7.40 -34.14
CA PHE A 75 -3.01 6.64 -35.13
C PHE A 75 -4.19 7.46 -35.70
N SER A 76 -4.79 8.30 -34.85
CA SER A 76 -5.86 9.25 -35.22
C SER A 76 -5.36 10.52 -35.94
N ARG A 77 -4.07 10.60 -36.30
CA ARG A 77 -3.37 11.73 -36.96
C ARG A 77 -3.50 13.08 -36.22
N LYS A 78 -3.79 13.05 -34.93
CA LYS A 78 -3.89 14.24 -34.07
C LYS A 78 -3.06 13.98 -32.81
N PRO A 79 -1.75 14.25 -32.84
CA PRO A 79 -0.88 13.97 -31.69
C PRO A 79 -1.32 14.81 -30.48
N LEU A 80 -1.16 14.24 -29.29
CA LEU A 80 -1.44 14.92 -28.02
C LEU A 80 -0.41 16.03 -27.78
N THR A 81 -0.88 17.13 -27.19
CA THR A 81 0.03 18.16 -26.66
C THR A 81 0.73 17.65 -25.39
N THR A 82 1.82 18.30 -25.00
CA THR A 82 2.53 17.97 -23.76
C THR A 82 1.64 18.18 -22.53
N ALA A 83 0.76 19.20 -22.54
CA ALA A 83 -0.21 19.44 -21.48
C ALA A 83 -1.27 18.31 -21.41
N GLU A 84 -1.81 17.88 -22.54
CA GLU A 84 -2.75 16.74 -22.57
C GLU A 84 -2.09 15.44 -22.10
N ALA A 85 -0.84 15.19 -22.51
CA ALA A 85 -0.06 14.03 -22.06
C ALA A 85 0.18 14.05 -20.54
N PHE A 86 0.51 15.20 -19.97
CA PHE A 86 0.66 15.33 -18.52
C PHE A 86 -0.64 15.03 -17.77
N ILE A 87 -1.78 15.47 -18.32
CA ILE A 87 -3.10 15.16 -17.77
C ILE A 87 -3.42 13.67 -17.86
N VAL A 88 -3.15 13.02 -19.00
CA VAL A 88 -3.30 11.57 -19.17
C VAL A 88 -2.46 10.82 -18.12
N TYR A 89 -1.20 11.20 -17.95
CA TYR A 89 -0.29 10.63 -16.96
C TYR A 89 -0.87 10.76 -15.55
N SER A 90 -1.19 11.99 -15.14
CA SER A 90 -1.60 12.28 -13.76
C SER A 90 -2.95 11.67 -13.39
N ILE A 91 -3.94 11.79 -14.29
CA ILE A 91 -5.30 11.31 -14.04
C ILE A 91 -5.38 9.79 -14.04
N SER A 92 -4.64 9.11 -14.92
CA SER A 92 -4.70 7.65 -15.01
C SER A 92 -4.29 6.96 -13.69
N GLY A 93 -3.26 7.48 -13.01
CA GLY A 93 -2.84 6.99 -11.70
C GLY A 93 -3.90 7.17 -10.62
N VAL A 94 -4.55 8.34 -10.57
CA VAL A 94 -5.63 8.60 -9.61
C VAL A 94 -6.85 7.72 -9.91
N ALA A 95 -7.27 7.66 -11.17
CA ALA A 95 -8.44 6.89 -11.59
C ALA A 95 -8.28 5.39 -11.34
N ALA A 96 -7.09 4.83 -11.59
CA ALA A 96 -6.84 3.40 -11.42
C ALA A 96 -6.28 3.01 -10.03
N GLY A 97 -5.70 3.97 -9.32
CA GLY A 97 -5.09 3.80 -8.01
C GLY A 97 -6.05 3.99 -6.85
N GLN A 98 -7.28 4.45 -7.11
CA GLN A 98 -8.30 4.64 -6.09
C GLN A 98 -8.81 3.30 -5.55
N LEU A 99 -8.12 2.77 -4.54
CA LEU A 99 -8.41 1.47 -3.92
C LEU A 99 -9.47 1.55 -2.81
N LEU A 100 -10.27 2.62 -2.73
CA LEU A 100 -11.28 2.78 -1.67
C LEU A 100 -12.25 1.59 -1.64
N PHE A 101 -12.78 1.22 -2.80
CA PHE A 101 -13.67 0.07 -2.92
C PHE A 101 -12.96 -1.25 -2.60
N TYR A 102 -11.67 -1.37 -2.94
CA TYR A 102 -10.88 -2.52 -2.55
C TYR A 102 -10.70 -2.61 -1.02
N LEU A 103 -10.27 -1.52 -0.38
CA LEU A 103 -9.90 -1.47 1.03
C LEU A 103 -11.11 -1.59 1.97
N TYR A 104 -12.27 -1.04 1.57
CA TYR A 104 -13.47 -0.96 2.41
C TYR A 104 -14.60 -1.88 1.99
N ALA A 105 -14.51 -2.56 0.84
CA ALA A 105 -15.52 -3.54 0.43
C ALA A 105 -14.91 -4.92 0.15
N ILE A 106 -14.03 -5.03 -0.85
CA ILE A 106 -13.52 -6.33 -1.32
C ILE A 106 -12.63 -6.99 -0.25
N HIS A 107 -11.66 -6.27 0.29
CA HIS A 107 -10.70 -6.80 1.24
C HIS A 107 -11.37 -7.22 2.57
N PRO A 108 -12.23 -6.40 3.21
CA PRO A 108 -12.93 -6.82 4.42
C PRO A 108 -13.92 -7.98 4.17
N ALA A 109 -14.61 -8.01 3.03
CA ALA A 109 -15.44 -9.17 2.63
C ALA A 109 -14.60 -10.45 2.52
N TYR A 110 -13.43 -10.36 1.89
CA TYR A 110 -12.51 -11.49 1.76
C TYR A 110 -12.11 -12.03 3.14
N PHE A 111 -11.68 -11.16 4.07
CA PHE A 111 -11.31 -11.58 5.43
C PHE A 111 -12.47 -12.16 6.24
N ARG A 112 -13.72 -11.71 6.02
CA ARG A 112 -14.91 -12.33 6.65
C ARG A 112 -15.17 -13.76 6.18
N ARG A 113 -14.77 -14.11 4.96
CA ARG A 113 -14.98 -15.45 4.40
C ARG A 113 -13.75 -16.35 4.45
N ALA A 114 -12.56 -15.77 4.52
CA ALA A 114 -11.32 -16.52 4.41
C ALA A 114 -11.23 -17.61 5.49
N GLU A 115 -10.87 -18.83 5.08
CA GLU A 115 -10.63 -19.94 5.99
C GLU A 115 -9.52 -19.59 6.98
N ILE A 116 -8.50 -18.84 6.54
CA ILE A 116 -7.39 -18.36 7.38
C ILE A 116 -7.89 -17.48 8.53
N ALA A 117 -8.83 -16.56 8.26
CA ALA A 117 -9.44 -15.72 9.30
C ALA A 117 -10.29 -16.52 10.29
N THR A 118 -10.80 -17.67 9.85
CA THR A 118 -11.65 -18.55 10.66
C THR A 118 -10.83 -19.56 11.47
N THR A 119 -9.66 -19.98 10.97
CA THR A 119 -8.86 -21.07 11.56
C THR A 119 -7.59 -20.59 12.25
N ALA A 120 -6.87 -19.63 11.66
CA ALA A 120 -5.56 -19.19 12.12
C ALA A 120 -5.64 -18.00 13.09
N PHE A 121 -6.56 -17.07 12.86
CA PHE A 121 -6.75 -15.89 13.72
C PHE A 121 -7.83 -16.15 14.76
N LYS A 122 -7.48 -16.97 15.74
CA LYS A 122 -8.29 -17.21 16.93
C LYS A 122 -8.04 -16.10 17.94
N THR A 123 -9.02 -15.23 18.13
CA THR A 123 -8.95 -14.13 19.09
C THR A 123 -9.69 -14.55 20.36
N ILE A 124 -9.16 -14.11 21.49
CA ILE A 124 -9.82 -14.31 22.78
C ILE A 124 -10.89 -13.22 22.89
N GLU A 125 -12.16 -13.61 22.85
CA GLU A 125 -13.23 -12.71 23.28
C GLU A 125 -13.18 -12.66 24.81
N VAL A 126 -12.66 -11.54 25.34
CA VAL A 126 -12.80 -11.22 26.76
C VAL A 126 -14.25 -10.79 26.93
N VAL A 127 -14.96 -11.46 27.85
CA VAL A 127 -16.36 -11.18 28.21
C VAL A 127 -16.62 -9.66 28.19
N PRO A 128 -17.68 -9.18 27.50
CA PRO A 128 -18.02 -7.78 27.48
C PRO A 128 -18.06 -7.24 28.91
N TRP A 129 -17.51 -6.05 29.16
CA TRP A 129 -17.45 -5.46 30.52
C TRP A 129 -18.82 -5.42 31.24
N LYS A 130 -19.91 -5.47 30.46
CA LYS A 130 -21.31 -5.50 30.89
C LYS A 130 -21.75 -6.84 31.48
N ASP A 131 -21.13 -7.94 31.05
CA ASP A 131 -21.46 -9.30 31.45
C ASP A 131 -20.55 -9.80 32.58
N VAL A 132 -19.59 -8.96 33.01
CA VAL A 132 -18.77 -9.21 34.20
C VAL A 132 -19.63 -8.99 35.45
N PRO A 133 -19.86 -10.00 36.32
CA PRO A 133 -20.69 -9.87 37.50
C PRO A 133 -20.24 -8.71 38.39
N ALA A 134 -21.17 -7.93 38.97
CA ALA A 134 -20.86 -6.82 39.86
C ALA A 134 -19.94 -7.22 41.04
N GLU A 135 -20.09 -8.47 41.51
CA GLU A 135 -19.30 -9.09 42.57
C GLU A 135 -17.83 -9.30 42.20
N ALA A 136 -17.52 -9.40 40.90
CA ALA A 136 -16.15 -9.47 40.39
C ALA A 136 -15.48 -8.09 40.38
N TRP A 137 -16.24 -7.01 40.26
CA TRP A 137 -15.68 -5.64 40.34
C TRP A 137 -15.37 -5.23 41.77
N PHE A 138 -16.21 -5.64 42.74
CA PHE A 138 -16.09 -5.26 44.15
C PHE A 138 -16.48 -6.42 45.09
N PRO A 139 -15.50 -7.16 45.67
CA PRO A 139 -15.76 -8.28 46.56
C PRO A 139 -16.09 -7.79 47.99
N VAL A 140 -17.21 -7.08 48.17
CA VAL A 140 -17.58 -6.45 49.45
C VAL A 140 -17.85 -7.50 50.55
N SER A 141 -18.31 -8.70 50.17
CA SER A 141 -18.61 -9.79 51.11
C SER A 141 -17.36 -10.42 51.75
N GLY A 142 -16.19 -10.37 51.10
CA GLY A 142 -14.92 -10.84 51.66
C GLY A 142 -14.25 -9.85 52.62
N LEU A 143 -14.63 -8.57 52.53
CA LEU A 143 -14.09 -7.46 53.30
C LEU A 143 -14.65 -7.40 54.73
N MET A 144 -15.89 -7.85 54.94
CA MET A 144 -16.55 -7.83 56.26
C MET A 144 -16.21 -9.02 57.16
N GLY A 145 -15.59 -10.08 56.62
CA GLY A 145 -15.33 -11.33 57.36
C GLY A 145 -13.86 -11.65 57.65
N ALA A 146 -12.90 -10.90 57.08
CA ALA A 146 -11.49 -11.28 57.12
C ALA A 146 -10.67 -10.37 58.03
N GLY A 147 -10.33 -10.86 59.22
CA GLY A 147 -9.23 -10.35 60.05
C GLY A 147 -7.83 -10.62 59.45
N ARG A 148 -7.72 -10.67 58.11
CA ARG A 148 -6.46 -10.82 57.36
C ARG A 148 -6.26 -9.60 56.48
N SER A 149 -4.99 -9.24 56.27
CA SER A 149 -4.59 -8.01 55.56
C SER A 149 -5.40 -7.79 54.29
N LEU A 150 -5.93 -6.57 54.15
CA LEU A 150 -6.70 -6.09 53.00
C LEU A 150 -6.02 -6.48 51.67
N LEU A 151 -4.70 -6.44 51.64
CA LEU A 151 -3.85 -6.81 50.52
C LEU A 151 -4.05 -8.27 50.05
N LEU A 152 -4.15 -9.23 50.98
CA LEU A 152 -4.35 -10.65 50.64
C LEU A 152 -5.77 -10.94 50.14
N VAL A 153 -6.77 -10.23 50.70
CA VAL A 153 -8.16 -10.31 50.22
C VAL A 153 -8.29 -9.70 48.83
N GLN A 154 -7.63 -8.56 48.58
CA GLN A 154 -7.55 -7.94 47.26
C GLN A 154 -6.86 -8.88 46.27
N MET A 155 -5.67 -9.40 46.57
CA MET A 155 -4.94 -10.30 45.68
C MET A 155 -5.74 -11.57 45.34
N GLY A 156 -6.39 -12.19 46.33
CA GLY A 156 -7.22 -13.37 46.11
C GLY A 156 -8.50 -13.10 45.32
N ALA A 157 -9.09 -11.90 45.45
CA ALA A 157 -10.22 -11.48 44.64
C ALA A 157 -9.80 -11.15 43.21
N THR A 158 -8.71 -10.40 43.01
CA THR A 158 -8.15 -10.11 41.69
C THR A 158 -7.78 -11.40 40.96
N GLN A 159 -7.28 -12.40 41.67
CA GLN A 159 -6.97 -13.71 41.10
C GLN A 159 -8.23 -14.49 40.71
N ARG A 160 -9.30 -14.47 41.52
CA ARG A 160 -10.59 -15.08 41.15
C ARG A 160 -11.26 -14.37 39.98
N VAL A 161 -11.14 -13.04 39.90
CA VAL A 161 -11.61 -12.26 38.75
C VAL A 161 -10.81 -12.65 37.52
N TYR A 162 -9.49 -12.70 37.62
CA TYR A 162 -8.61 -13.15 36.56
C TYR A 162 -8.93 -14.58 36.10
N GLU A 163 -9.15 -15.51 37.01
CA GLU A 163 -9.54 -16.90 36.73
C GLU A 163 -10.96 -17.02 36.16
N SER A 164 -11.91 -16.20 36.60
CA SER A 164 -13.28 -16.16 36.05
C SER A 164 -13.33 -15.56 34.64
N VAL A 165 -12.52 -14.52 34.40
CA VAL A 165 -12.34 -13.89 33.09
C VAL A 165 -11.62 -14.84 32.15
N LEU A 166 -10.59 -15.55 32.62
CA LEU A 166 -9.91 -16.59 31.86
C LEU A 166 -10.80 -17.81 31.62
N GLY A 167 -11.66 -18.20 32.57
CA GLY A 167 -12.59 -19.33 32.41
C GLY A 167 -13.72 -19.06 31.42
N ALA A 168 -14.04 -17.79 31.19
CA ALA A 168 -15.05 -17.34 30.24
C ALA A 168 -14.45 -16.88 28.90
N THR A 169 -13.16 -17.10 28.66
CA THR A 169 -12.54 -16.79 27.37
C THR A 169 -13.05 -17.75 26.29
N LYS A 170 -14.00 -17.26 25.49
CA LYS A 170 -14.42 -17.97 24.28
C LYS A 170 -13.42 -17.65 23.18
N VAL A 171 -12.81 -18.70 22.63
CA VAL A 171 -11.95 -18.56 21.46
C VAL A 171 -12.85 -18.42 20.24
N VAL A 172 -12.97 -17.20 19.73
CA VAL A 172 -13.83 -16.87 18.59
C VAL A 172 -12.95 -16.54 17.37
N PRO A 173 -13.30 -17.04 16.18
CA PRO A 173 -12.59 -16.67 14.96
C PRO A 173 -12.74 -15.18 14.66
N PHE A 174 -11.68 -14.56 14.11
CA PHE A 174 -11.69 -13.16 13.71
C PHE A 174 -12.82 -12.83 12.70
N SER A 175 -13.18 -13.80 11.86
CA SER A 175 -14.28 -13.65 10.89
C SER A 175 -15.63 -13.34 11.56
N GLU A 176 -15.86 -13.78 12.78
CA GLU A 176 -17.07 -13.47 13.56
C GLU A 176 -16.90 -12.18 14.38
N LEU A 177 -15.72 -11.98 14.97
CA LEU A 177 -15.42 -10.85 15.85
C LEU A 177 -15.25 -9.50 15.11
N ALA A 178 -14.97 -9.52 13.81
CA ALA A 178 -14.71 -8.29 13.06
C ALA A 178 -15.85 -7.25 13.25
N PRO A 179 -15.54 -5.94 13.40
CA PRO A 179 -16.58 -4.94 13.60
C PRO A 179 -17.48 -4.77 12.37
N THR A 180 -18.78 -4.52 12.59
CA THR A 180 -19.75 -4.30 11.50
C THR A 180 -19.48 -3.04 10.69
N TRP A 181 -18.81 -2.05 11.29
CA TRP A 181 -18.38 -0.85 10.60
C TRP A 181 -17.23 -1.08 9.61
N TRP A 182 -16.46 -2.17 9.78
CA TRP A 182 -15.34 -2.53 8.90
C TRP A 182 -15.76 -3.51 7.81
N ALA A 183 -16.61 -4.48 8.15
CA ALA A 183 -17.16 -5.45 7.21
C ALA A 183 -18.56 -5.89 7.66
N PRO A 184 -19.51 -6.13 6.74
CA PRO A 184 -20.82 -6.66 7.09
C PRO A 184 -20.72 -8.01 7.83
N PRO A 185 -21.76 -8.41 8.57
CA PRO A 185 -21.79 -9.71 9.23
C PRO A 185 -21.55 -10.87 8.24
N LYS A 186 -20.88 -11.94 8.72
CA LYS A 186 -20.50 -13.09 7.89
C LYS A 186 -21.67 -13.68 7.08
N HIS A 187 -22.85 -13.83 7.70
CA HIS A 187 -24.03 -14.37 7.03
C HIS A 187 -24.48 -13.53 5.82
N VAL A 188 -24.30 -12.21 5.86
CA VAL A 188 -24.62 -11.32 4.74
C VAL A 188 -23.63 -11.52 3.61
N VAL A 189 -22.33 -11.54 3.93
CA VAL A 189 -21.25 -11.70 2.96
C VAL A 189 -21.29 -13.07 2.28
N ASP A 190 -21.74 -14.11 2.99
CA ASP A 190 -21.91 -15.46 2.44
C ASP A 190 -23.13 -15.57 1.52
N VAL A 191 -24.22 -14.83 1.78
CA VAL A 191 -25.42 -14.78 0.93
C VAL A 191 -25.21 -13.92 -0.32
N THR A 192 -24.44 -12.83 -0.21
CA THR A 192 -24.16 -11.92 -1.33
C THR A 192 -22.67 -11.91 -1.69
N PRO A 193 -22.09 -13.03 -2.16
CA PRO A 193 -20.65 -13.16 -2.39
C PRO A 193 -20.11 -12.27 -3.52
N HIS A 194 -20.98 -11.82 -4.43
CA HIS A 194 -20.63 -11.01 -5.60
C HIS A 194 -21.48 -9.74 -5.72
N SER A 195 -22.20 -9.36 -4.66
CA SER A 195 -23.04 -8.16 -4.65
C SER A 195 -22.76 -7.32 -3.43
N PHE A 196 -22.56 -6.02 -3.67
CA PHE A 196 -22.35 -5.00 -2.66
C PHE A 196 -23.59 -4.12 -2.45
N LEU A 197 -24.73 -4.54 -3.03
CA LEU A 197 -25.99 -3.79 -3.01
C LEU A 197 -26.86 -4.07 -1.78
N HIS A 198 -26.35 -4.83 -0.80
CA HIS A 198 -27.05 -5.08 0.45
C HIS A 198 -26.94 -3.86 1.39
N ALA A 199 -28.00 -3.53 2.13
CA ALA A 199 -28.04 -2.33 2.99
C ALA A 199 -26.92 -2.29 4.04
N GLU A 200 -26.49 -3.46 4.53
CA GLU A 200 -25.37 -3.60 5.49
C GLU A 200 -24.02 -3.12 4.93
N TRP A 201 -23.88 -2.98 3.60
CA TRP A 201 -22.70 -2.38 2.98
C TRP A 201 -22.66 -0.86 3.09
N LEU A 202 -23.78 -0.20 3.39
CA LEU A 202 -23.84 1.25 3.51
C LEU A 202 -22.93 1.79 4.61
N VAL A 203 -22.80 1.07 5.74
CA VAL A 203 -21.97 1.51 6.86
C VAL A 203 -20.48 1.42 6.52
N PRO A 204 -19.92 0.28 6.08
CA PRO A 204 -18.51 0.20 5.69
C PRO A 204 -18.14 1.13 4.53
N VAL A 205 -18.98 1.22 3.50
CA VAL A 205 -18.73 2.08 2.35
C VAL A 205 -18.82 3.56 2.75
N GLY A 206 -19.81 3.93 3.57
CA GLY A 206 -19.97 5.29 4.07
C GLY A 206 -18.77 5.75 4.91
N ILE A 207 -18.25 4.87 5.77
CA ILE A 207 -17.02 5.15 6.53
C ILE A 207 -15.81 5.25 5.59
N GLY A 208 -15.70 4.37 4.60
CA GLY A 208 -14.64 4.45 3.59
C GLY A 208 -14.64 5.79 2.84
N ILE A 209 -15.82 6.26 2.44
CA ILE A 209 -16.00 7.58 1.80
C ILE A 209 -15.62 8.71 2.76
N LEU A 210 -16.05 8.65 4.02
CA LEU A 210 -15.70 9.67 5.02
C LEU A 210 -14.19 9.74 5.26
N VAL A 211 -13.54 8.58 5.44
CA VAL A 211 -12.09 8.50 5.63
C VAL A 211 -11.35 9.02 4.40
N TRP A 212 -11.87 8.77 3.19
CA TRP A 212 -11.30 9.32 1.97
C TRP A 212 -11.45 10.84 1.87
N ILE A 213 -12.60 11.41 2.23
CA ILE A 213 -12.77 12.86 2.31
C ILE A 213 -11.75 13.46 3.29
N CYS A 214 -11.58 12.84 4.46
CA CYS A 214 -10.56 13.26 5.42
C CYS A 214 -9.14 13.16 4.86
N HIS A 215 -8.82 12.10 4.10
CA HIS A 215 -7.52 11.97 3.42
C HIS A 215 -7.31 13.08 2.39
N VAL A 216 -8.29 13.36 1.52
CA VAL A 216 -8.18 14.43 0.52
C VAL A 216 -7.95 15.78 1.21
N MET A 217 -8.68 16.06 2.30
CA MET A 217 -8.46 17.28 3.08
C MET A 217 -7.04 17.33 3.68
N ALA A 218 -6.56 16.21 4.24
CA ALA A 218 -5.22 16.11 4.78
C ALA A 218 -4.14 16.29 3.70
N ASP A 219 -4.31 15.69 2.53
CA ASP A 219 -3.39 15.77 1.40
C ASP A 219 -3.31 17.19 0.84
N VAL A 220 -4.45 17.88 0.68
CA VAL A 220 -4.48 19.28 0.26
C VAL A 220 -3.81 20.18 1.29
N SER A 221 -4.11 19.97 2.58
CA SER A 221 -3.51 20.75 3.67
C SER A 221 -2.00 20.56 3.72
N LEU A 222 -1.53 19.31 3.67
CA LEU A 222 -0.12 18.95 3.66
C LEU A 222 0.56 19.49 2.41
N GLY A 223 -0.11 19.46 1.25
CA GLY A 223 0.39 20.02 0.00
C GLY A 223 0.66 21.52 0.08
N ILE A 224 -0.24 22.29 0.71
CA ILE A 224 -0.04 23.72 0.93
C ILE A 224 1.14 23.97 1.87
N VAL A 225 1.22 23.22 2.98
CA VAL A 225 2.34 23.35 3.94
C VAL A 225 3.67 23.00 3.28
N CYS A 226 3.73 21.89 2.55
CA CYS A 226 4.91 21.46 1.79
C CYS A 226 5.31 22.47 0.72
N ARG A 227 4.35 23.13 0.07
CA ARG A 227 4.64 24.23 -0.86
C ARG A 227 5.32 25.39 -0.14
N GLU A 228 4.77 25.87 0.98
CA GLU A 228 5.39 26.98 1.70
C GLU A 228 6.80 26.63 2.20
N LEU A 229 6.98 25.41 2.73
CA LEU A 229 8.27 24.97 3.27
C LEU A 229 9.30 24.66 2.16
N PHE A 230 8.96 23.77 1.23
CA PHE A 230 9.93 23.23 0.27
C PHE A 230 10.02 24.03 -1.02
N VAL A 231 8.94 24.67 -1.49
CA VAL A 231 8.99 25.52 -2.70
C VAL A 231 9.46 26.92 -2.37
N LYS A 232 8.84 27.58 -1.37
CA LYS A 232 9.10 29.00 -1.12
C LYS A 232 10.30 29.25 -0.21
N GLN A 233 10.40 28.54 0.92
CA GLN A 233 11.47 28.75 1.89
C GLN A 233 12.77 28.06 1.46
N GLU A 234 12.76 26.73 1.33
CA GLU A 234 13.97 25.96 1.02
C GLU A 234 14.34 25.93 -0.47
N LYS A 235 13.37 26.21 -1.35
CA LYS A 235 13.53 26.20 -2.82
C LYS A 235 14.19 24.91 -3.32
N LEU A 236 13.74 23.77 -2.81
CA LEU A 236 14.29 22.48 -3.18
C LEU A 236 13.91 22.13 -4.63
N PRO A 237 14.83 21.52 -5.39
CA PRO A 237 14.49 20.93 -6.68
C PRO A 237 13.53 19.75 -6.50
N PHE A 238 12.67 19.50 -7.49
CA PHE A 238 11.70 18.39 -7.50
C PHE A 238 12.23 17.20 -8.31
N PRO A 239 13.10 16.32 -7.75
CA PRO A 239 13.76 15.27 -8.53
C PRO A 239 12.79 14.27 -9.16
N PHE A 240 11.62 14.04 -8.56
CA PHE A 240 10.61 13.13 -9.10
C PHE A 240 9.69 13.77 -10.15
N ALA A 241 9.63 15.11 -10.23
CA ALA A 241 8.83 15.80 -11.23
C ALA A 241 9.51 15.80 -12.61
N HIS A 242 10.85 15.93 -12.65
CA HIS A 242 11.62 15.99 -13.90
C HIS A 242 11.45 14.73 -14.78
N PRO A 243 11.64 13.49 -14.29
CA PRO A 243 11.46 12.29 -15.13
C PRO A 243 10.06 12.17 -15.71
N THR A 244 9.04 12.64 -14.98
CA THR A 244 7.65 12.62 -15.42
C THR A 244 7.40 13.63 -16.53
N ALA A 245 7.89 14.86 -16.37
CA ALA A 245 7.79 15.91 -17.39
C ALA A 245 8.56 15.52 -18.65
N ASP A 246 9.80 15.03 -18.49
CA ASP A 246 10.66 14.56 -19.57
C ASP A 246 10.02 13.40 -20.33
N ALA A 247 9.31 12.49 -19.65
CA ALA A 247 8.57 11.41 -20.29
C ALA A 247 7.39 11.94 -21.14
N CYS A 248 6.64 12.91 -20.62
CA CYS A 248 5.55 13.55 -21.38
C CYS A 248 6.09 14.27 -22.62
N ILE A 249 7.18 15.01 -22.47
CA ILE A 249 7.87 15.70 -23.56
C ILE A 249 8.41 14.67 -24.57
N ALA A 250 9.10 13.62 -24.12
CA ALA A 250 9.69 12.60 -24.99
C ALA A 250 8.65 11.82 -25.81
N LEU A 251 7.47 11.57 -25.24
CA LEU A 251 6.40 10.81 -25.91
C LEU A 251 5.58 11.67 -26.87
N THR A 252 5.43 12.97 -26.57
CA THR A 252 4.70 13.92 -27.43
C THR A 252 5.58 14.54 -28.52
N GLN A 253 6.80 14.93 -28.17
CA GLN A 253 7.77 15.52 -29.10
C GLN A 253 8.51 14.44 -29.89
N GLU A 254 8.86 14.76 -31.14
CA GLU A 254 9.52 13.82 -32.05
C GLU A 254 11.04 13.81 -31.89
N ARG A 255 11.55 13.69 -30.65
CA ARG A 255 13.01 13.59 -30.45
C ARG A 255 13.49 12.14 -30.69
N PRO A 256 14.32 11.89 -31.71
CA PRO A 256 14.70 10.53 -32.11
C PRO A 256 15.54 9.80 -31.06
N GLU A 257 16.39 10.53 -30.33
CA GLU A 257 17.26 10.00 -29.27
C GLU A 257 16.46 9.42 -28.09
N PHE A 258 15.47 10.17 -27.59
CA PHE A 258 14.62 9.74 -26.48
C PHE A 258 13.73 8.56 -26.87
N ARG A 259 13.13 8.59 -28.07
CA ARG A 259 12.33 7.48 -28.59
C ARG A 259 13.13 6.18 -28.66
N ARG A 260 14.42 6.26 -29.05
CA ARG A 260 15.31 5.08 -29.09
C ARG A 260 15.56 4.52 -27.70
N ILE A 261 15.94 5.36 -26.74
CA ILE A 261 16.20 4.93 -25.35
C ILE A 261 14.93 4.31 -24.76
N PHE A 262 13.80 5.01 -24.88
CA PHE A 262 12.50 4.55 -24.41
C PHE A 262 12.07 3.21 -25.03
N THR A 263 12.25 3.04 -26.34
CA THR A 263 11.91 1.78 -27.02
C THR A 263 12.77 0.62 -26.55
N ILE A 264 14.09 0.85 -26.38
CA ILE A 264 15.02 -0.20 -25.93
C ILE A 264 14.69 -0.62 -24.49
N THR A 265 14.54 0.34 -23.58
CA THR A 265 14.23 0.03 -22.17
C THR A 265 12.83 -0.57 -22.01
N GLY A 266 11.85 -0.08 -22.78
CA GLY A 266 10.51 -0.65 -22.82
C GLY A 266 10.49 -2.09 -23.33
N LEU A 267 11.28 -2.41 -24.35
CA LEU A 267 11.40 -3.78 -24.87
C LEU A 267 12.06 -4.71 -23.84
N LEU A 268 13.15 -4.28 -23.21
CA LEU A 268 13.82 -5.05 -22.15
C LEU A 268 12.87 -5.31 -20.96
N GLY A 269 12.15 -4.28 -20.52
CA GLY A 269 11.15 -4.42 -19.45
C GLY A 269 10.01 -5.37 -19.83
N THR A 270 9.53 -5.31 -21.08
CA THR A 270 8.50 -6.21 -21.59
C THR A 270 8.98 -7.66 -21.63
N ILE A 271 10.19 -7.90 -22.15
CA ILE A 271 10.80 -9.24 -22.19
C ILE A 271 10.96 -9.79 -20.77
N TRP A 272 11.48 -8.99 -19.84
CA TRP A 272 11.64 -9.40 -18.44
C TRP A 272 10.30 -9.72 -17.77
N GLY A 273 9.32 -8.84 -17.94
CA GLY A 273 7.96 -9.05 -17.42
C GLY A 273 7.32 -10.31 -17.98
N LEU A 274 7.47 -10.56 -19.28
CA LEU A 274 7.02 -11.82 -19.90
C LEU A 274 7.73 -13.01 -19.26
N ILE A 275 9.07 -13.02 -19.16
CA ILE A 275 9.81 -14.15 -18.57
C ILE A 275 9.34 -14.47 -17.14
N ILE A 276 9.16 -13.43 -16.31
CA ILE A 276 8.76 -13.61 -14.91
C ILE A 276 7.31 -14.07 -14.81
N TYR A 277 6.37 -13.39 -15.49
CA TYR A 277 4.94 -13.65 -15.32
C TYR A 277 4.40 -14.73 -16.29
N TRP A 278 5.19 -15.20 -17.25
CA TRP A 278 4.79 -16.26 -18.20
C TRP A 278 4.29 -17.54 -17.53
N PRO A 279 4.96 -18.09 -16.50
CA PRO A 279 4.45 -19.27 -15.81
C PRO A 279 3.05 -19.05 -15.22
N VAL A 280 2.79 -17.86 -14.69
CA VAL A 280 1.48 -17.47 -14.15
C VAL A 280 0.45 -17.31 -15.27
N ALA A 281 0.85 -16.73 -16.41
CA ALA A 281 0.00 -16.58 -17.58
C ALA A 281 -0.43 -17.93 -18.19
N VAL A 282 0.40 -18.97 -18.09
CA VAL A 282 0.08 -20.35 -18.53
C VAL A 282 -0.68 -21.15 -17.44
N GLY A 283 -1.17 -20.47 -16.39
CA GLY A 283 -2.03 -21.05 -15.37
C GLY A 283 -1.29 -21.75 -14.22
N LYS A 284 0.03 -21.58 -14.08
CA LYS A 284 0.73 -22.06 -12.88
C LYS A 284 0.46 -21.14 -11.70
N LYS A 285 0.40 -21.72 -10.51
CA LYS A 285 0.23 -20.96 -9.26
C LYS A 285 1.43 -20.05 -9.03
N ILE A 286 1.16 -18.78 -8.70
CA ILE A 286 2.19 -17.77 -8.43
C ILE A 286 3.14 -18.16 -7.27
N VAL A 287 2.61 -18.89 -6.27
CA VAL A 287 3.34 -19.36 -5.07
C VAL A 287 4.55 -20.24 -5.41
N ASN A 288 4.51 -20.92 -6.56
CA ASN A 288 5.59 -21.83 -6.98
C ASN A 288 6.81 -21.09 -7.55
N TYR A 289 6.68 -19.79 -7.82
CA TYR A 289 7.72 -18.98 -8.44
C TYR A 289 8.13 -17.83 -7.50
N PRO A 290 9.37 -17.34 -7.59
CA PRO A 290 9.84 -16.24 -6.75
C PRO A 290 9.30 -14.89 -7.23
N ILE A 291 7.97 -14.73 -7.25
CA ILE A 291 7.29 -13.52 -7.73
C ILE A 291 6.45 -12.99 -6.57
N PRO A 292 6.52 -11.69 -6.24
CA PRO A 292 7.43 -10.66 -6.78
C PRO A 292 8.77 -10.61 -6.05
N TRP A 293 8.95 -11.44 -5.02
CA TRP A 293 10.14 -11.46 -4.17
C TRP A 293 10.71 -12.88 -4.07
N ALA A 294 12.03 -12.98 -4.23
CA ALA A 294 12.80 -14.14 -3.80
C ALA A 294 12.98 -14.05 -2.28
N ASP A 295 12.28 -14.90 -1.53
CA ASP A 295 12.34 -14.96 -0.07
C ASP A 295 13.52 -15.83 0.38
N PHE A 296 14.41 -15.27 1.21
CA PHE A 296 15.56 -15.97 1.78
C PHE A 296 15.42 -16.28 3.28
N ASN A 297 14.33 -15.87 3.93
CA ASN A 297 14.12 -15.97 5.38
C ASN A 297 14.25 -17.41 5.88
N ALA A 298 13.60 -18.35 5.20
CA ALA A 298 13.65 -19.76 5.59
C ALA A 298 15.09 -20.32 5.60
N LYS A 299 15.94 -19.87 4.67
CA LYS A 299 17.35 -20.29 4.60
C LYS A 299 18.24 -19.53 5.57
N ILE A 300 17.95 -18.25 5.83
CA ILE A 300 18.73 -17.42 6.75
C ILE A 300 18.48 -17.85 8.20
N HIS A 301 17.25 -18.21 8.54
CA HIS A 301 16.87 -18.65 9.89
C HIS A 301 17.53 -19.97 10.31
N THR A 302 18.05 -20.79 9.38
CA THR A 302 18.81 -22.00 9.73
C THR A 302 20.21 -21.68 10.25
N VAL A 303 20.72 -20.48 9.93
CA VAL A 303 21.96 -19.96 10.49
C VAL A 303 21.64 -19.44 11.89
N GLY A 304 22.13 -20.13 12.92
CA GLY A 304 21.67 -19.97 14.31
C GLY A 304 21.73 -18.56 14.89
N TRP A 305 22.62 -17.69 14.40
CA TRP A 305 22.77 -16.29 14.84
C TRP A 305 21.93 -15.28 14.02
N LEU A 306 21.25 -15.71 12.95
CA LEU A 306 20.39 -14.86 12.11
C LEU A 306 18.90 -15.19 12.29
N ARG A 307 18.53 -15.73 13.46
CA ARG A 307 17.13 -16.06 13.76
C ARG A 307 16.32 -14.78 13.90
N GLY A 308 15.39 -14.55 12.97
CA GLY A 308 14.57 -13.35 12.90
C GLY A 308 14.96 -12.39 11.77
N ALA A 309 16.12 -12.57 11.14
CA ALA A 309 16.53 -11.72 10.04
C ALA A 309 15.60 -11.85 8.83
N ASN A 310 15.15 -10.72 8.30
CA ASN A 310 14.32 -10.64 7.12
C ASN A 310 15.13 -10.15 5.92
N ALA A 311 15.25 -10.97 4.87
CA ALA A 311 15.87 -10.60 3.62
C ALA A 311 15.12 -11.21 2.42
N GLY A 312 14.74 -10.33 1.49
CA GLY A 312 14.17 -10.71 0.21
C GLY A 312 14.77 -9.85 -0.90
N ILE A 313 14.90 -10.42 -2.10
CA ILE A 313 15.29 -9.68 -3.30
C ILE A 313 14.08 -9.58 -4.21
N ALA A 314 13.74 -8.36 -4.63
CA ALA A 314 12.70 -8.15 -5.63
C ALA A 314 13.12 -8.82 -6.95
N THR A 315 12.27 -9.65 -7.53
CA THR A 315 12.48 -10.19 -8.87
C THR A 315 11.88 -9.30 -9.94
N ASP A 316 10.92 -8.44 -9.57
CA ASP A 316 10.35 -7.45 -10.47
C ASP A 316 11.33 -6.28 -10.72
N ILE A 317 11.60 -5.98 -12.00
CA ILE A 317 12.52 -4.90 -12.40
C ILE A 317 11.97 -3.52 -12.01
N LEU A 318 10.65 -3.38 -11.86
CA LEU A 318 10.01 -2.13 -11.45
C LEU A 318 10.48 -1.68 -10.06
N ALA A 319 10.75 -2.62 -9.15
CA ALA A 319 11.26 -2.30 -7.81
C ALA A 319 12.60 -1.55 -7.84
N PHE A 320 13.37 -1.68 -8.93
CA PHE A 320 14.68 -1.04 -9.09
C PHE A 320 14.61 0.33 -9.80
N THR A 321 13.49 0.67 -10.46
CA THR A 321 13.38 1.91 -11.23
C THR A 321 13.54 3.17 -10.37
N GLY A 322 12.96 3.19 -9.18
CA GLY A 322 13.14 4.30 -8.22
C GLY A 322 14.60 4.49 -7.80
N GLY A 323 15.40 3.43 -7.79
CA GLY A 323 16.83 3.46 -7.46
C GLY A 323 17.67 4.24 -8.48
N PHE A 324 17.24 4.37 -9.74
CA PHE A 324 17.96 5.17 -10.74
C PHE A 324 17.73 6.68 -10.59
N ILE A 325 16.66 7.08 -9.89
CA ILE A 325 16.30 8.50 -9.68
C ILE A 325 16.98 9.04 -8.42
N VAL A 326 17.11 8.19 -7.39
CA VAL A 326 17.60 8.57 -6.06
C VAL A 326 19.14 8.70 -6.04
N PRO A 327 19.72 9.71 -5.35
CA PRO A 327 21.17 9.85 -5.24
C PRO A 327 21.84 8.65 -4.57
N PHE A 328 23.03 8.26 -5.05
CA PHE A 328 23.77 7.09 -4.56
C PHE A 328 23.99 7.09 -3.03
N ARG A 329 24.30 8.26 -2.44
CA ARG A 329 24.48 8.39 -0.99
C ARG A 329 23.22 8.01 -0.22
N THR A 330 22.06 8.38 -0.74
CA THR A 330 20.75 8.03 -0.16
C THR A 330 20.47 6.54 -0.32
N ILE A 331 20.86 5.93 -1.45
CA ILE A 331 20.74 4.47 -1.64
C ILE A 331 21.60 3.73 -0.61
N CYS A 332 22.84 4.18 -0.38
CA CYS A 332 23.70 3.59 0.65
C CYS A 332 23.10 3.70 2.05
N SER A 333 22.54 4.86 2.42
CA SER A 333 21.93 5.02 3.74
C SER A 333 20.65 4.16 3.89
N MET A 334 19.83 4.07 2.84
CA MET A 334 18.67 3.17 2.80
C MET A 334 19.08 1.70 2.95
N LEU A 335 20.16 1.27 2.28
CA LEU A 335 20.68 -0.08 2.39
C LEU A 335 21.20 -0.37 3.81
N ILE A 336 21.99 0.54 4.38
CA ILE A 336 22.53 0.40 5.75
C ILE A 336 21.38 0.36 6.76
N GLY A 337 20.43 1.29 6.66
CA GLY A 337 19.26 1.34 7.55
C GLY A 337 18.38 0.10 7.42
N GLY A 338 18.16 -0.36 6.18
CA GLY A 338 17.43 -1.59 5.89
C GLY A 338 18.09 -2.81 6.53
N LEU A 339 19.40 -2.99 6.39
CA LEU A 339 20.14 -4.08 7.03
C LEU A 339 20.14 -3.94 8.56
N ALA A 340 20.33 -2.74 9.09
CA ALA A 340 20.34 -2.49 10.52
C ALA A 340 19.01 -2.85 11.17
N ILE A 341 17.88 -2.54 10.54
CA ILE A 341 16.55 -2.80 11.10
C ILE A 341 16.09 -4.23 10.77
N GLN A 342 16.11 -4.59 9.49
CA GLN A 342 15.47 -5.83 9.02
C GLN A 342 16.29 -7.09 9.31
N VAL A 343 17.62 -6.97 9.36
CA VAL A 343 18.49 -8.08 9.70
C VAL A 343 18.84 -8.03 11.18
N ILE A 344 19.54 -6.99 11.62
CA ILE A 344 20.07 -6.93 12.99
C ILE A 344 18.96 -6.64 14.01
N GLY A 345 18.13 -5.62 13.78
CA GLY A 345 17.06 -5.22 14.69
C GLY A 345 16.06 -6.34 14.95
N ASN A 346 15.66 -7.07 13.90
CA ASN A 346 14.75 -8.21 14.06
C ASN A 346 15.39 -9.38 14.81
N VAL A 347 16.69 -9.67 14.61
CA VAL A 347 17.40 -10.69 15.40
C VAL A 347 17.39 -10.33 16.88
N ILE A 348 17.74 -9.09 17.22
CA ILE A 348 17.70 -8.59 18.60
C ILE A 348 16.27 -8.68 19.16
N ALA A 349 15.24 -8.35 18.38
CA ALA A 349 13.84 -8.45 18.81
C ALA A 349 13.39 -9.89 19.11
N VAL A 350 13.93 -10.88 18.40
CA VAL A 350 13.70 -12.30 18.69
C VAL A 350 14.44 -12.71 19.96
N GLU A 351 15.72 -12.36 20.10
CA GLU A 351 16.55 -12.72 21.26
C GLU A 351 16.04 -12.10 22.56
N THR A 352 15.54 -10.86 22.50
CA THR A 352 14.96 -10.14 23.66
C THR A 352 13.52 -10.54 23.98
N GLY A 353 12.92 -11.45 23.20
CA GLY A 353 11.57 -11.97 23.44
C GLY A 353 10.44 -10.99 23.12
N VAL A 354 10.71 -9.92 22.37
CA VAL A 354 9.68 -9.01 21.83
C VAL A 354 8.82 -9.77 20.82
N PHE A 355 9.44 -10.58 19.95
CA PHE A 355 8.73 -11.43 18.98
C PHE A 355 8.36 -12.80 19.54
N ARG A 356 7.32 -12.83 20.38
CA ARG A 356 6.85 -14.04 21.07
C ARG A 356 6.27 -15.14 20.16
N ARG A 357 5.85 -14.80 18.95
CA ARG A 357 5.26 -15.74 17.98
C ARG A 357 6.26 -16.17 16.89
N PHE A 358 7.54 -15.84 17.03
CA PHE A 358 8.55 -16.23 16.06
C PHE A 358 8.73 -17.76 16.01
N VAL A 359 8.82 -18.30 14.80
CA VAL A 359 9.04 -19.71 14.50
C VAL A 359 10.12 -19.77 13.42
N THR A 360 11.15 -20.57 13.67
CA THR A 360 12.25 -20.77 12.73
C THR A 360 11.70 -21.31 11.41
N GLY A 361 12.11 -20.70 10.29
CA GLY A 361 11.63 -21.08 8.96
C GLY A 361 10.37 -20.34 8.49
N MET A 362 9.82 -19.40 9.27
CA MET A 362 8.75 -18.53 8.76
C MET A 362 9.20 -17.75 7.54
N SER A 363 8.30 -17.70 6.56
CA SER A 363 8.45 -17.07 5.25
C SER A 363 7.31 -16.07 5.07
N ILE A 364 7.54 -15.06 4.22
CA ILE A 364 6.55 -14.03 3.88
C ILE A 364 5.63 -14.51 2.74
N ARG A 365 5.80 -15.76 2.27
CA ARG A 365 5.01 -16.35 1.18
C ARG A 365 3.77 -17.09 1.62
#